data_AF-A0A6J4YLP3-F1
#
_entry.id   AF-A0A6J4YLP3-F1
#
_cell.length_a   1.000
_cell.length_b   1.000
_cell.length_c   1.000
_cell.angle_alpha   90.00
_cell.angle_beta   90.00
_cell.angle_gamma   90.00
#
_symmetry.space_group_name_H-M   'P 1'
#
loop_
_entity.id
_entity.type
_entity.pdbx_description
1 polymer ?
#
loop_
_entity_poly.entity_id
_entity_poly.type
_entity_poly.pdbx_seq_one_letter_code
_entity_poly.pdbx_strand_id
1 'polypeptide(L)' 'MMTATDKKRQTLIIDLEKLNTFNAEGCAACGRKFTLGETVVRACGAWEGPPKLIHENEAVWDANTASFFERRCYESRKV' A
#
# COMPACT_ATOMS: atom_id res chain seq x y z
N MET A 1 17.10 10.14 11.54
CA MET A 1 15.79 9.87 12.14
C MET A 1 14.77 9.82 11.01
N MET A 2 14.22 8.64 10.68
CA MET A 2 13.25 8.47 9.59
C MET A 2 11.86 8.74 10.16
N THR A 3 11.17 9.73 9.61
CA THR A 3 10.10 10.46 10.30
C THR A 3 8.72 10.11 9.76
N ALA A 4 7.67 10.47 10.52
CA ALA A 4 6.26 10.40 10.11
C ALA A 4 5.95 11.03 8.73
N THR A 5 6.87 11.85 8.20
CA THR A 5 6.78 12.48 6.88
C THR A 5 6.81 11.46 5.74
N ASP A 6 7.64 10.42 5.82
CA ASP A 6 7.78 9.42 4.76
C ASP A 6 6.53 8.53 4.68
N LYS A 7 5.99 8.17 5.86
CA LYS A 7 4.70 7.48 5.97
C LYS A 7 3.58 8.27 5.30
N LYS A 8 3.49 9.58 5.55
CA LYS A 8 2.48 10.45 4.94
C LYS A 8 2.63 10.54 3.41
N ARG A 9 3.87 10.62 2.91
CA ARG A 9 4.13 10.69 1.44
C ARG A 9 3.71 9.42 0.69
N GLN A 10 3.72 8.28 1.36
CA GLN A 10 3.31 6.99 0.79
C GLN A 10 1.82 6.67 1.03
N THR A 11 1.11 7.52 1.77
CA THR A 11 -0.32 7.39 2.06
C THR A 11 -1.12 8.33 1.15
N LEU A 12 -2.15 7.82 0.48
CA LEU A 12 -2.96 8.57 -0.48
C LEU A 12 -4.44 8.31 -0.24
N ILE A 13 -5.26 9.31 -0.55
CA ILE A 13 -6.72 9.15 -0.66
C ILE A 13 -7.06 8.87 -2.12
N ILE A 14 -7.94 7.90 -2.36
CA ILE A 14 -8.48 7.59 -3.68
C ILE A 14 -9.43 8.72 -4.11
N ASP A 15 -9.04 9.43 -5.16
CA ASP A 15 -9.88 10.38 -5.89
C ASP A 15 -10.38 9.75 -7.20
N LEU A 16 -11.13 10.52 -8.00
CA LEU A 16 -11.70 10.06 -9.27
C LEU A 16 -10.64 9.63 -10.29
N GLU A 17 -9.52 10.34 -10.37
CA GLU A 17 -8.43 10.02 -11.29
C GLU A 17 -7.79 8.68 -10.91
N LYS A 18 -7.37 8.55 -9.64
CA LYS A 18 -6.78 7.32 -9.11
C LYS A 18 -7.74 6.15 -9.19
N LEU A 19 -9.02 6.36 -8.91
CA LEU A 19 -10.01 5.31 -9.04
C LEU A 19 -10.04 4.80 -10.48
N ASN A 20 -10.16 5.66 -11.47
CA ASN A 20 -10.18 5.23 -12.88
C ASN A 20 -8.88 4.53 -13.30
N THR A 21 -7.72 4.96 -12.78
CA THR A 21 -6.42 4.33 -13.08
C THR A 21 -6.27 2.95 -12.44
N PHE A 22 -6.59 2.80 -11.15
CA PHE A 22 -6.21 1.62 -10.37
C PHE A 22 -7.35 0.64 -10.14
N ASN A 23 -8.61 1.02 -10.40
CA ASN A 23 -9.75 0.15 -10.10
C ASN A 23 -9.82 -1.06 -11.04
N ALA A 24 -9.24 -1.02 -12.24
CA ALA A 24 -9.14 -2.20 -13.10
C ALA A 24 -8.36 -3.34 -12.42
N GLU A 25 -7.21 -3.03 -11.81
CA GLU A 25 -6.41 -3.98 -11.04
C GLU A 25 -7.03 -4.27 -9.66
N GLY A 26 -7.43 -3.22 -8.94
CA GLY A 26 -7.85 -3.32 -7.54
C GLY A 26 -6.67 -3.49 -6.58
N CYS A 27 -6.98 -3.74 -5.31
CA CYS A 27 -6.00 -3.93 -4.26
C CYS A 27 -5.29 -5.29 -4.43
N ALA A 28 -3.97 -5.26 -4.63
CA ALA A 28 -3.15 -6.47 -4.81
C ALA A 28 -3.10 -7.38 -3.57
N ALA A 29 -3.42 -6.86 -2.38
CA ALA A 29 -3.39 -7.63 -1.13
C ALA A 29 -4.72 -8.35 -0.82
N CYS A 30 -5.86 -7.65 -0.90
CA CYS A 30 -7.16 -8.21 -0.54
C CYS A 30 -8.04 -8.61 -1.75
N GLY A 31 -7.62 -8.26 -2.97
CA GLY A 31 -8.37 -8.53 -4.21
C GLY A 31 -9.63 -7.67 -4.40
N ARG A 32 -9.93 -6.75 -3.47
CA ARG A 32 -11.09 -5.87 -3.57
C ARG A 32 -10.79 -4.64 -4.42
N LYS A 33 -11.84 -4.08 -5.00
CA LYS A 33 -11.81 -2.81 -5.72
C LYS A 33 -11.58 -1.63 -4.75
N PHE A 34 -11.08 -0.53 -5.30
CA PHE A 34 -10.95 0.72 -4.54
C PHE A 34 -12.27 1.49 -4.58
N THR A 35 -12.51 2.29 -3.55
CA THR A 35 -13.67 3.19 -3.47
C THR A 35 -13.19 4.64 -3.30
N LEU A 36 -13.95 5.60 -3.83
CA LEU A 36 -13.67 7.03 -3.62
C LEU A 36 -13.59 7.35 -2.12
N GLY A 37 -12.58 8.13 -1.74
CA GLY A 37 -12.34 8.55 -0.36
C GLY A 37 -11.62 7.52 0.51
N GLU A 38 -11.37 6.30 0.01
CA GLU A 38 -10.58 5.32 0.76
C GLU A 38 -9.12 5.74 0.90
N THR A 39 -8.52 5.42 2.05
CA THR A 39 -7.09 5.57 2.27
C THR A 39 -6.34 4.32 1.82
N VAL A 40 -5.36 4.54 0.96
CA VAL A 40 -4.49 3.51 0.40
C VAL A 40 -3.03 3.90 0.61
N VAL A 41 -2.16 2.90 0.56
CA VAL A 41 -0.72 3.13 0.69
C VAL A 41 0.03 2.44 -0.45
N ARG A 42 1.16 3.03 -0.85
CA ARG A 42 2.11 2.37 -1.75
C ARG A 42 2.94 1.38 -0.95
N ALA A 43 2.72 0.09 -1.16
CA ALA A 43 3.41 -0.96 -0.44
C ALA A 43 4.22 -1.87 -1.38
N CYS A 44 5.27 -2.48 -0.85
CA CYS A 44 5.92 -3.65 -1.45
C CYS A 44 5.19 -4.92 -1.02
N GLY A 45 5.17 -5.97 -1.85
CA GLY A 45 4.51 -7.22 -1.48
C GLY A 45 5.08 -8.41 -2.22
N ALA A 46 4.40 -9.57 -2.11
CA ALA A 46 4.81 -10.82 -2.76
C ALA A 46 4.57 -10.85 -4.28
N TRP A 47 4.19 -9.72 -4.88
CA TRP A 47 4.05 -9.58 -6.32
C TRP A 47 5.38 -9.17 -6.96
N GLU A 48 5.57 -9.54 -8.23
CA GLU A 48 6.71 -9.07 -9.01
C GLU A 48 6.54 -7.60 -9.42
N GLY A 49 7.66 -6.87 -9.42
CA GLY A 49 7.74 -5.50 -9.92
C GLY A 49 7.64 -4.41 -8.84
N PRO A 50 7.22 -3.18 -9.21
CA PRO A 50 7.25 -2.02 -8.33
C PRO A 50 6.20 -2.07 -7.20
N PRO A 51 6.30 -1.18 -6.20
CA PRO A 51 5.29 -1.03 -5.16
C PRO A 51 3.90 -0.74 -5.76
N LYS A 52 2.88 -1.41 -5.23
CA LYS A 52 1.48 -1.26 -5.66
C LYS A 52 0.66 -0.56 -4.60
N LEU A 53 -0.49 -0.01 -5.01
CA LEU A 53 -1.47 0.52 -4.07
C LEU A 53 -2.22 -0.63 -3.42
N ILE A 54 -2.30 -0.60 -2.10
CA ILE A 54 -3.13 -1.50 -1.31
C ILE A 54 -3.89 -0.71 -0.24
N HIS A 55 -4.99 -1.27 0.24
CA HIS A 55 -5.72 -0.70 1.38
C HIS A 55 -4.79 -0.60 2.59
N GLU A 56 -4.87 0.52 3.32
CA GLU A 56 -3.99 0.78 4.49
C GLU A 56 -4.01 -0.37 5.50
N ASN A 57 -5.18 -0.99 5.72
CA ASN A 57 -5.34 -2.12 6.64
C ASN A 57 -4.56 -3.38 6.22
N GLU A 58 -4.26 -3.52 4.93
CA GLU A 58 -3.49 -4.65 4.38
C GLU A 58 -1.98 -4.39 4.41
N ALA A 59 -1.54 -3.22 4.90
CA ALA A 59 -0.16 -2.81 4.92
C ALA A 59 0.40 -2.66 6.34
N VAL A 60 1.70 -2.86 6.48
CA VAL A 60 2.48 -2.61 7.69
C VAL A 60 3.60 -1.65 7.35
N TRP A 61 3.76 -0.61 8.17
CA TRP A 61 4.89 0.32 8.04
C TRP A 61 6.15 -0.30 8.63
N ASP A 62 7.18 -0.49 7.82
CA ASP A 62 8.52 -0.86 8.30
C ASP A 62 9.39 0.38 8.46
N ALA A 63 9.70 0.71 9.71
CA ALA A 63 10.50 1.89 10.04
C ALA A 63 11.97 1.74 9.63
N ASN A 64 12.47 0.51 9.46
CA ASN A 64 13.86 0.25 9.08
C ASN A 64 14.13 0.62 7.62
N THR A 65 13.20 0.32 6.72
CA THR A 65 13.31 0.65 5.29
C THR A 65 12.47 1.86 4.88
N ALA A 66 11.78 2.50 5.82
CA ALA A 66 10.85 3.61 5.59
C ALA A 66 9.84 3.33 4.44
N SER A 67 9.27 2.12 4.44
CA SER A 67 8.36 1.66 3.38
C SER A 67 7.19 0.90 3.97
N PHE A 68 6.03 0.96 3.30
CA PHE A 68 4.96 0.02 3.58
C PHE A 68 5.24 -1.34 2.93
N PHE A 69 4.92 -2.41 3.64
CA PHE A 69 4.87 -3.77 3.13
C PHE A 69 3.46 -4.33 3.26
N GLU A 70 3.05 -5.15 2.30
CA GLU A 70 1.87 -6.00 2.44
C GLU A 70 2.05 -6.91 3.66
N ARG A 71 0.99 -7.03 4.46
CA ARG A 71 1.04 -7.64 5.79
C ARG A 71 1.57 -9.07 5.77
N ARG A 72 1.07 -9.93 4.88
CA ARG A 72 1.49 -11.34 4.81
C ARG A 72 2.94 -11.48 4.34
N CYS A 73 3.37 -10.65 3.40
CA CYS A 73 4.75 -10.57 2.94
C CYS A 73 5.68 -10.12 4.07
N TYR A 74 5.27 -9.11 4.85
CA TYR A 74 6.03 -8.63 6.00
C TYR A 74 6.16 -9.69 7.09
N GLU A 75 5.08 -10.41 7.40
CA GLU A 75 5.08 -11.52 8.36
C GLU A 75 5.99 -12.67 7.90
N SER A 76 5.96 -13.02 6.60
CA SER A 76 6.81 -14.07 6.04
C SER A 76 8.31 -13.73 6.04
N ARG A 77 8.67 -12.44 6.10
CA ARG A 77 10.07 -11.97 6.18
C ARG A 77 10.66 -12.01 7.58
N LYS A 78 9.83 -12.14 8.62
CA LYS A 78 10.27 -12.17 10.02
C LYS A 78 10.71 -13.56 10.49
N VAL A 79 10.73 -14.54 9.58
CA VAL A 79 11.15 -15.93 9.83
C VAL A 79 12.65 -16.05 9.69
#